data_AF-A0A2N3E3T6-F1
#
_entry.id   AF-A0A2N3E3T6-F1
#
_cell.length_a   1.000
_cell.length_b   1.000
_cell.length_c   1.000
_cell.angle_alpha   90.00
_cell.angle_beta   90.00
_cell.angle_gamma   90.00
#
_symmetry.space_group_name_H-M   'P 1'
#
loop_
_entity.id
_entity.type
_entity.pdbx_description
1 polymer ?
#
loop_
_entity_poly.entity_id
_entity_poly.type
_entity_poly.pdbx_seq_one_letter_code
_entity_poly.pdbx_strand_id
1 'polypeptide(L)'
;MKLYAVAGDEINLRGLEFRNVTYERQTEGGLPVLAVKGEVVNVAGKSVALPRLRVGLLDETQKELYHWTFALSERALPPDAAASFVTRLSSPPPEARDIEIRFAQGADLASAEPLEAPEEEAEPPSGTPSGDVPVDLPEAPPAAAAEEQ
;
A
#
# COMPACT_ATOMS: atom_id res chain seq x y z
N MET A 1 -3.54 -29.75 -2.11
CA MET A 1 -2.06 -29.65 -2.24
C MET A 1 -1.53 -28.91 -1.02
N LYS A 2 -0.33 -29.25 -0.54
CA LYS A 2 0.25 -28.73 0.71
C LYS A 2 0.56 -27.23 0.61
N LEU A 3 0.16 -26.47 1.63
CA LEU A 3 0.58 -25.08 1.85
C LEU A 3 1.97 -25.12 2.46
N TYR A 4 2.97 -24.69 1.70
CA TYR A 4 4.32 -24.48 2.23
C TYR A 4 4.35 -23.07 2.82
N ALA A 5 4.10 -22.96 4.12
CA ALA A 5 4.65 -21.85 4.87
C ALA A 5 6.14 -22.14 5.01
N VAL A 6 6.99 -21.39 4.29
CA VAL A 6 8.41 -21.29 4.66
C VAL A 6 8.44 -20.44 5.93
N ALA A 7 8.08 -21.09 7.03
CA ALA A 7 8.27 -20.61 8.38
C ALA A 7 9.63 -21.14 8.83
N GLY A 8 10.67 -20.35 8.62
CA GLY A 8 11.99 -20.74 9.07
C GLY A 8 13.00 -19.67 8.69
N ASP A 9 13.46 -18.95 9.71
CA ASP A 9 14.70 -18.17 9.69
C ASP A 9 14.70 -16.95 8.75
N GLU A 10 14.45 -15.74 9.28
CA GLU A 10 15.24 -14.52 8.97
C GLU A 10 14.60 -13.18 9.39
N ILE A 11 13.41 -13.13 9.98
CA ILE A 11 12.77 -11.83 10.29
C ILE A 11 12.99 -11.33 11.74
N ASN A 12 13.90 -11.96 12.48
CA ASN A 12 14.26 -11.61 13.87
C ASN A 12 15.25 -10.43 13.98
N LEU A 13 15.24 -9.46 13.06
CA LEU A 13 16.25 -8.39 13.09
C LEU A 13 16.06 -7.37 14.23
N ARG A 14 14.93 -7.41 14.96
CA ARG A 14 14.59 -6.44 16.02
C ARG A 14 13.87 -7.02 17.26
N GLY A 15 13.70 -8.34 17.33
CA GLY A 15 12.89 -8.99 18.38
C GLY A 15 11.38 -8.86 18.18
N LEU A 16 10.93 -8.78 16.92
CA LEU A 16 9.54 -8.89 16.51
C LEU A 16 9.38 -10.14 15.64
N GLU A 17 8.31 -10.89 15.82
CA GLU A 17 8.01 -12.12 15.08
C GLU A 17 6.60 -12.05 14.47
N PHE A 18 6.45 -12.54 13.24
CA PHE A 18 5.13 -12.72 12.64
C PHE A 18 4.57 -14.10 13.01
N ARG A 19 3.34 -14.13 13.53
CA ARG A 19 2.62 -15.36 13.91
C ARG A 19 1.25 -15.40 13.24
N ASN A 20 0.75 -16.62 13.02
CA ASN A 20 -0.59 -16.87 12.48
C ASN A 20 -0.88 -16.12 11.17
N VAL A 21 0.14 -15.93 10.32
CA VAL A 21 -0.03 -15.25 9.03
C VAL A 21 -0.79 -16.16 8.08
N THR A 22 -1.90 -15.64 7.57
CA THR A 22 -2.76 -16.31 6.60
C THR A 22 -3.31 -15.32 5.60
N TYR A 23 -3.74 -15.81 4.44
CA TYR A 23 -4.37 -15.01 3.42
C TYR A 23 -5.58 -15.70 2.82
N GLU A 24 -6.58 -14.91 2.47
CA GLU A 24 -7.84 -15.37 1.95
C GLU A 24 -8.21 -14.52 0.74
N ARG A 25 -8.52 -15.17 -0.38
CA ARG A 25 -9.15 -14.50 -1.52
C ARG A 25 -10.65 -14.51 -1.32
N GLN A 26 -11.24 -13.33 -1.31
CA GLN A 26 -12.67 -13.09 -1.18
C GLN A 26 -13.17 -12.37 -2.42
N THR A 27 -14.49 -12.28 -2.55
CA THR A 27 -15.13 -11.48 -3.59
C THR A 27 -16.07 -10.51 -2.89
N GLU A 28 -15.74 -9.23 -2.96
CA GLU A 28 -16.51 -8.15 -2.34
C GLU A 28 -17.09 -7.30 -3.47
N GLY A 29 -18.42 -7.12 -3.51
CA GLY A 29 -19.07 -6.36 -4.58
C GLY A 29 -18.88 -6.91 -6.01
N GLY A 30 -18.45 -8.17 -6.15
CA GLY A 30 -18.09 -8.76 -7.46
C GLY A 30 -16.62 -8.57 -7.86
N LEU A 31 -15.81 -7.88 -7.05
CA LEU A 31 -14.39 -7.69 -7.26
C LEU A 31 -13.59 -8.68 -6.39
N PRO A 32 -12.52 -9.30 -6.93
CA PRO A 32 -11.65 -10.14 -6.12
C PRO A 32 -10.87 -9.26 -5.13
N VAL A 33 -10.87 -9.65 -3.86
CA VAL A 33 -10.16 -8.97 -2.78
C VAL A 33 -9.27 -9.98 -2.06
N LEU A 34 -8.00 -9.65 -1.85
CA LEU A 34 -7.08 -10.45 -1.06
C LEU A 34 -7.01 -9.87 0.35
N ALA A 35 -7.52 -10.61 1.33
CA ALA A 35 -7.40 -10.29 2.74
C ALA A 35 -6.20 -11.03 3.33
N VAL A 36 -5.23 -10.30 3.87
CA VAL A 36 -4.07 -10.85 4.57
C VAL A 36 -4.20 -10.51 6.05
N LYS A 37 -4.08 -11.52 6.90
CA LYS A 37 -4.26 -11.41 8.34
C LYS A 37 -3.08 -12.07 9.04
N GLY A 38 -2.70 -11.54 10.18
CA GLY A 38 -1.66 -12.13 11.01
C GLY A 38 -1.47 -11.36 12.30
N GLU A 39 -0.44 -11.75 13.05
CA GLU A 39 -0.09 -11.14 14.33
C GLU A 39 1.40 -10.83 14.35
N VAL A 40 1.77 -9.69 14.90
CA VAL A 40 3.16 -9.34 15.21
C VAL A 40 3.33 -9.46 16.71
N VAL A 41 4.27 -10.30 17.15
CA VAL A 41 4.55 -10.53 18.56
C VAL A 41 5.91 -9.95 18.91
N ASN A 42 5.96 -9.19 19.99
CA ASN A 42 7.21 -8.70 20.53
C ASN A 42 7.85 -9.77 21.41
N VAL A 43 8.83 -10.46 20.84
CA VAL A 43 9.67 -11.45 21.54
C VAL A 43 10.89 -10.81 22.18
N ALA A 44 11.06 -9.49 22.06
CA ALA A 44 12.05 -8.75 22.81
C ALA A 44 11.57 -8.51 24.25
N GLY A 45 12.46 -8.68 25.22
CA GLY A 45 12.21 -8.34 26.63
C GLY A 45 12.12 -6.84 26.92
N LYS A 46 11.79 -6.01 25.93
CA LYS A 46 11.61 -4.56 26.04
C LYS A 46 10.54 -4.08 25.09
N SER A 47 9.99 -2.89 25.31
CA SER A 47 9.08 -2.30 24.34
C SER A 47 9.80 -1.97 23.03
N VAL A 48 9.19 -2.36 21.90
CA VAL A 48 9.74 -2.17 20.55
C VAL A 48 8.76 -1.35 19.73
N ALA A 49 9.26 -0.29 19.07
CA ALA A 49 8.48 0.48 18.11
C ALA A 49 8.18 -0.39 16.88
N LEU A 50 6.91 -0.40 16.47
CA LEU A 50 6.44 -1.17 15.32
C LEU A 50 6.78 -0.41 14.03
N PRO A 51 7.65 -0.95 13.15
CA PRO A 51 7.88 -0.36 11.85
C PRO A 51 6.68 -0.59 10.93
N ARG A 52 6.67 0.10 9.78
CA ARG A 52 5.69 -0.21 8.73
C ARG A 52 5.93 -1.62 8.20
N LEU A 53 4.86 -2.28 7.79
CA LEU A 53 4.89 -3.60 7.18
C LEU A 53 4.80 -3.45 5.67
N ARG A 54 5.60 -4.22 4.93
CA ARG A 54 5.54 -4.35 3.48
C ARG A 54 5.00 -5.74 3.15
N VAL A 55 4.01 -5.78 2.27
CA VAL A 55 3.48 -7.02 1.70
C VAL A 55 3.87 -7.07 0.24
N GLY A 56 4.56 -8.12 -0.18
CA GLY A 56 4.86 -8.44 -1.57
C GLY A 56 4.00 -9.59 -2.04
N LEU A 57 3.44 -9.48 -3.24
CA LEU A 57 2.79 -10.58 -3.96
C LEU A 57 3.78 -11.17 -4.94
N LEU A 58 3.94 -12.48 -4.91
CA LEU A 58 4.90 -13.19 -5.72
C LEU A 58 4.18 -14.18 -6.63
N ASP A 59 4.74 -14.35 -7.82
CA ASP A 59 4.36 -15.41 -8.76
C ASP A 59 4.98 -16.77 -8.36
N GLU A 60 4.61 -17.85 -9.06
CA GLU A 60 5.17 -19.20 -8.90
C GLU A 60 6.71 -19.23 -8.98
N THR A 61 7.32 -18.28 -9.71
CA THR A 61 8.78 -18.16 -9.82
C THR A 61 9.42 -17.32 -8.69
N GLN A 62 8.69 -17.00 -7.62
CA GLN A 62 9.14 -16.07 -6.56
C GLN A 62 9.48 -14.67 -7.09
N LYS A 63 8.83 -14.25 -8.17
CA LYS A 63 8.99 -12.90 -8.74
C LYS A 63 7.96 -11.97 -8.10
N GLU A 64 8.41 -10.88 -7.49
CA GLU A 64 7.53 -9.83 -6.98
C GLU A 64 6.74 -9.20 -8.15
N LEU A 65 5.41 -9.29 -8.06
CA LEU A 65 4.45 -8.74 -9.02
C LEU A 65 3.94 -7.38 -8.56
N TYR A 66 3.70 -7.25 -7.25
CA TYR A 66 3.19 -6.04 -6.65
C TYR A 66 3.58 -5.99 -5.17
N HIS A 67 3.76 -4.80 -4.61
CA HIS A 67 3.96 -4.64 -3.19
C HIS A 67 3.29 -3.38 -2.67
N TRP A 68 2.89 -3.40 -1.41
CA TRP A 68 2.40 -2.21 -0.71
C TRP A 68 2.89 -2.19 0.72
N THR A 69 2.93 -0.99 1.31
CA THR A 69 3.42 -0.77 2.66
C THR A 69 2.32 -0.12 3.50
N PHE A 70 2.08 -0.65 4.70
CA PHE A 70 1.06 -0.15 5.62
C PHE A 70 1.63 0.00 7.03
N ALA A 71 1.02 0.90 7.82
CA ALA A 71 1.35 1.06 9.23
C ALA A 71 0.38 0.22 10.08
N LEU A 72 0.88 -0.38 11.15
CA LEU A 72 0.04 -1.01 12.15
C LEU A 72 -0.72 0.05 12.95
N SER A 73 -1.91 -0.31 13.45
CA SER A 73 -2.70 0.53 14.35
C SER A 73 -1.92 0.89 15.62
N GLU A 74 -1.14 -0.07 16.12
CA GLU A 74 -0.22 0.15 17.22
C GLU A 74 1.12 0.69 16.72
N ARG A 75 1.64 1.73 17.40
CA ARG A 75 2.95 2.31 17.08
C ARG A 75 4.11 1.62 17.80
N ALA A 76 3.83 0.92 18.89
CA ALA A 76 4.83 0.18 19.67
C ALA A 76 4.15 -0.98 20.40
N LEU A 77 4.88 -2.07 20.57
CA LEU A 77 4.44 -3.21 21.37
C LEU A 77 5.20 -3.26 22.70
N PRO A 78 4.52 -3.51 23.83
CA PRO A 78 5.17 -3.93 25.07
C PRO A 78 5.88 -5.28 24.91
N PRO A 79 6.79 -5.66 25.82
CA PRO A 79 7.38 -7.00 25.82
C PRO A 79 6.30 -8.07 25.94
N ASP A 80 6.46 -9.18 25.20
CA ASP A 80 5.55 -10.33 25.18
C ASP A 80 4.11 -10.02 24.72
N ALA A 81 3.88 -8.83 24.17
CA ALA A 81 2.59 -8.44 23.62
C ALA A 81 2.47 -8.75 22.12
N ALA A 82 1.23 -8.88 21.65
CA ALA A 82 0.90 -9.18 20.26
C ALA A 82 -0.05 -8.12 19.68
N ALA A 83 0.24 -7.67 18.46
CA ALA A 83 -0.63 -6.80 17.67
C ALA A 83 -1.15 -7.57 16.45
N SER A 84 -2.47 -7.77 16.36
CA SER A 84 -3.11 -8.34 15.18
C SER A 84 -3.20 -7.30 14.06
N PHE A 85 -3.03 -7.74 12.82
CA PHE A 85 -3.15 -6.88 11.64
C PHE A 85 -3.99 -7.54 10.56
N VAL A 86 -4.69 -6.69 9.80
CA VAL A 86 -5.50 -7.08 8.65
C VAL A 86 -5.29 -6.04 7.56
N THR A 87 -4.92 -6.47 6.37
CA THR A 87 -4.84 -5.63 5.18
C THR A 87 -5.65 -6.26 4.06
N ARG A 88 -6.24 -5.42 3.21
CA ARG A 88 -7.04 -5.85 2.06
C ARG A 88 -6.47 -5.20 0.80
N LEU A 89 -6.30 -6.00 -0.24
CA LEU A 89 -5.94 -5.52 -1.57
C LEU A 89 -7.09 -5.86 -2.54
N SER A 90 -7.72 -4.83 -3.08
CA SER A 90 -8.69 -4.98 -4.16
C SER A 90 -7.97 -5.29 -5.47
N SER A 91 -8.54 -6.20 -6.26
CA SER A 91 -7.98 -6.65 -7.55
C SER A 91 -6.54 -7.15 -7.45
N PRO A 92 -6.26 -8.19 -6.63
CA PRO A 92 -4.93 -8.80 -6.60
C PRO A 92 -4.59 -9.37 -7.99
N PRO A 93 -3.31 -9.32 -8.42
CA PRO A 93 -2.88 -9.96 -9.66
C PRO A 93 -3.25 -11.45 -9.65
N PRO A 94 -3.93 -11.98 -10.69
CA PRO A 94 -4.32 -13.39 -10.75
C PRO A 94 -3.12 -14.36 -10.83
N GLU A 95 -1.96 -13.84 -11.22
CA GLU A 95 -0.66 -14.49 -11.22
C GLU A 95 -0.08 -14.65 -9.80
N ALA A 96 -0.54 -13.87 -8.81
CA ALA A 96 -0.04 -13.99 -7.44
C ALA A 96 -0.38 -15.35 -6.81
N ARG A 97 0.65 -16.16 -6.57
CA ARG A 97 0.56 -17.48 -5.92
C ARG A 97 1.14 -17.51 -4.52
N ASP A 98 2.06 -16.60 -4.23
CA ASP A 98 2.74 -16.49 -2.95
C ASP A 98 2.65 -15.06 -2.39
N ILE A 99 2.80 -14.96 -1.07
CA ILE A 99 2.78 -13.68 -0.34
C ILE A 99 3.97 -13.65 0.59
N GLU A 100 4.65 -12.52 0.59
CA GLU A 100 5.75 -12.22 1.48
C GLU A 100 5.40 -11.03 2.36
N ILE A 101 5.69 -11.11 3.66
CA ILE A 101 5.51 -10.01 4.61
C ILE A 101 6.84 -9.70 5.25
N ARG A 102 7.25 -8.42 5.20
CA ARG A 102 8.51 -7.95 5.77
C ARG A 102 8.32 -6.64 6.53
N PHE A 103 9.23 -6.35 7.45
CA PHE A 103 9.31 -5.04 8.07
C PHE A 103 9.99 -4.06 7.12
N ALA A 104 9.36 -2.94 6.78
CA ALA A 104 9.98 -1.89 5.99
C ALA A 104 11.11 -1.25 6.82
N GLN A 105 12.36 -1.37 6.37
CA GLN A 105 13.47 -0.58 6.93
C GLN A 105 13.47 0.84 6.34
N GLY A 106 13.87 1.82 7.15
CA GLY A 106 13.88 3.25 6.77
C GLY A 106 14.70 3.64 5.53
N ALA A 107 15.42 2.70 4.90
CA ALA A 107 16.05 2.89 3.61
C ALA A 107 15.06 2.79 2.42
N ASP A 108 13.89 2.17 2.61
CA ASP A 108 12.79 2.07 1.63
C ASP A 108 11.92 3.35 1.60
N LEU A 109 12.24 4.37 2.42
CA LEU A 109 11.56 5.66 2.41
C LEU A 109 12.09 6.64 1.36
N ALA A 110 13.19 6.30 0.67
CA ALA A 110 13.81 7.15 -0.35
C ALA A 110 13.29 6.88 -1.78
N SER A 111 12.49 5.82 -1.98
CA SER A 111 11.90 5.46 -3.28
C SER A 111 10.41 5.09 -3.12
N ALA A 112 9.66 5.88 -2.37
CA ALA A 112 8.21 5.81 -2.38
C ALA A 112 7.67 7.16 -2.84
N GLU A 113 7.71 7.40 -4.16
CA GLU A 113 6.67 8.23 -4.76
C GLU A 113 5.34 7.51 -4.43
N PRO A 114 4.44 8.14 -3.69
CA PRO A 114 3.20 7.51 -3.26
C PRO A 114 2.32 7.34 -4.49
N LEU A 115 2.37 6.17 -5.12
CA LEU A 115 1.26 5.71 -5.93
C LEU A 115 0.19 5.25 -4.96
N GLU A 116 -0.72 6.19 -4.69
CA GLU A 116 -1.97 6.05 -3.97
C GLU A 116 -2.57 4.66 -4.23
N ALA A 117 -2.67 3.84 -3.18
CA ALA A 117 -3.59 2.71 -3.20
C ALA A 117 -4.99 3.33 -3.40
N PRO A 118 -5.81 2.87 -4.37
CA PRO A 118 -7.15 3.41 -4.51
C PRO A 118 -7.93 3.07 -3.24
N GLU A 119 -8.20 4.11 -2.45
CA GLU A 119 -9.27 4.10 -1.47
C GLU A 119 -10.56 3.87 -2.26
N GLU A 120 -11.11 2.67 -2.16
CA GLU A 120 -12.44 2.36 -2.68
C GLU A 120 -13.46 3.08 -1.78
N GLU A 121 -13.73 4.35 -2.09
CA GLU A 121 -14.93 5.05 -1.63
C GLU A 121 -16.03 4.80 -2.68
N ALA A 122 -16.92 3.87 -2.36
CA ALA A 122 -18.18 3.72 -3.04
C ALA A 122 -19.10 4.88 -2.66
N GLU A 123 -19.13 5.95 -3.46
CA GLU A 123 -20.27 6.86 -3.73
C GLU A 123 -19.88 7.77 -4.92
N PRO A 124 -20.61 7.79 -6.06
CA PRO A 124 -20.34 8.79 -7.09
C PRO A 124 -20.94 10.14 -6.66
N PRO A 125 -20.18 11.24 -6.55
CA PRO A 125 -20.78 12.54 -6.66
C PRO A 125 -21.15 12.75 -8.14
N SER A 126 -22.36 12.31 -8.50
CA SER A 126 -23.07 12.90 -9.63
C SER A 126 -23.24 14.37 -9.30
N GLY A 127 -22.56 15.22 -10.06
CA GLY A 127 -22.57 16.65 -9.80
C GLY A 127 -21.81 17.41 -10.88
N THR A 128 -22.36 17.47 -12.09
CA THR A 128 -22.14 18.67 -12.91
C THR A 128 -22.97 19.79 -12.29
N PRO A 129 -22.37 20.94 -11.98
CA PRO A 129 -23.01 22.18 -12.38
C PRO A 129 -22.15 22.91 -13.40
N SER A 130 -22.80 23.18 -14.52
CA SER A 130 -22.41 24.13 -15.55
C SER A 130 -22.29 25.54 -14.96
N GLY A 131 -21.39 26.34 -15.53
CA GLY A 131 -21.23 27.79 -15.35
C GLY A 131 -19.94 28.19 -16.07
N ASP A 132 -19.95 28.54 -17.36
CA ASP A 132 -20.29 29.88 -17.92
C ASP A 132 -19.52 30.96 -17.13
N VAL A 133 -18.53 31.70 -17.65
CA VAL A 133 -18.36 32.47 -18.91
C VAL A 133 -16.89 32.99 -18.95
N PRO A 134 -16.39 33.81 -19.90
CA PRO A 134 -16.59 33.91 -21.35
C PRO A 134 -15.28 33.85 -22.17
N VAL A 135 -15.50 33.79 -23.48
CA VAL A 135 -14.62 34.02 -24.63
C VAL A 135 -13.88 35.37 -24.66
N ASP A 136 -12.75 35.37 -25.38
CA ASP A 136 -12.12 36.48 -26.14
C ASP A 136 -10.85 37.15 -25.56
N LEU A 137 -9.69 36.81 -26.13
CA LEU A 137 -8.68 37.81 -26.50
C LEU A 137 -7.81 37.30 -27.67
N PRO A 138 -7.67 38.07 -28.77
CA PRO A 138 -6.99 37.64 -30.00
C PRO A 138 -5.45 37.69 -29.93
N GLU A 139 -4.82 36.80 -30.69
CA GLU A 139 -3.39 36.81 -31.00
C GLU A 139 -3.10 37.82 -32.13
N ALA A 140 -2.30 38.87 -31.87
CA ALA A 140 -1.62 39.72 -32.87
C ALA A 140 -0.46 40.54 -32.23
N PRO A 141 0.53 41.03 -33.01
CA PRO A 141 1.98 41.01 -32.70
C PRO A 141 2.56 42.24 -31.95
N PRO A 142 3.83 42.18 -31.49
CA PRO A 142 4.51 43.34 -30.91
C PRO A 142 5.18 44.28 -31.94
N ALA A 143 4.81 45.56 -31.82
CA ALA A 143 5.58 46.83 -31.85
C ALA A 143 6.52 47.24 -33.01
N ALA A 144 6.22 48.41 -33.62
CA ALA A 144 7.11 49.57 -33.89
C ALA A 144 6.27 50.70 -34.54
N ALA A 145 5.99 51.83 -33.86
CA ALA A 145 6.78 53.07 -33.73
C ALA A 145 6.45 54.12 -34.82
N ALA A 146 6.03 55.32 -34.36
CA ALA A 146 6.18 56.70 -34.93
C ALA A 146 5.91 56.90 -36.44
N GLU A 147 5.23 57.94 -36.93
CA GLU A 147 5.38 59.35 -36.60
C GLU A 147 4.27 60.16 -37.30
N GLU A 148 4.09 61.38 -36.82
CA GLU A 148 3.18 62.42 -37.25
C GLU A 148 3.63 63.05 -38.60
N GLN A 149 2.65 63.34 -39.48
CA GLN A 149 2.67 64.28 -40.62
C GLN A 149 3.33 63.85 -41.95
#